data_AF-A0A0C3S6A2-F1
#
_entry.id   AF-A0A0C3S6A2-F1
#
_cell.length_a   1.000
_cell.length_b   1.000
_cell.length_c   1.000
_cell.angle_alpha   90.00
_cell.angle_beta   90.00
_cell.angle_gamma   90.00
#
_symmetry.space_group_name_H-M   'P 1'
#
loop_
_entity.id
_entity.type
_entity.pdbx_description
1 polymer ?
#
loop_
_entity_poly.entity_id
_entity_poly.type
_entity_poly.pdbx_seq_one_letter_code
_entity_poly.pdbx_strand_id
1 'polypeptide(L)'
;MRELREVEEADRRRAQQEEEEKARREQREQEEAERLRKEAEKLAREEHERLVREEAERKAREAREQQEAEARRLNAYILAAAMEAERCRKRDVKCKIFAAQWTPLRSLQWFKDVSVEFEGTKFCDTQPLTFGSVPWPLLTPPHKATPDDIDWGAVEAFFAATKLQVTASEYKALVEKAHRRFHPDKWRARGLLNTVLDEDLRQQLENAGNIVAQAITPIWLETKART
;
A
#
# COMPACT_ATOMS: atom_id res chain seq x y z
N MET A 1 -3.76 -105.94 5.24
CA MET A 1 -3.91 -105.26 3.92
C MET A 1 -5.18 -104.41 3.79
N ARG A 2 -6.32 -104.74 4.43
CA ARG A 2 -7.52 -103.86 4.47
C ARG A 2 -7.39 -102.69 5.45
N GLU A 3 -6.88 -102.95 6.65
CA GLU A 3 -6.70 -101.92 7.70
C GLU A 3 -5.73 -100.81 7.29
N LEU A 4 -4.72 -101.11 6.47
CA LEU A 4 -3.79 -100.11 5.92
C LEU A 4 -4.44 -99.14 4.92
N ARG A 5 -5.45 -99.59 4.16
CA ARG A 5 -6.16 -98.74 3.18
C ARG A 5 -7.20 -97.85 3.84
N GLU A 6 -7.83 -98.32 4.91
CA GLU A 6 -8.78 -97.51 5.70
C GLU A 6 -8.07 -96.38 6.47
N VAL A 7 -6.85 -96.62 6.95
CA VAL A 7 -6.00 -95.57 7.53
C VAL A 7 -5.59 -94.54 6.46
N GLU A 8 -5.22 -94.99 5.25
CA GLU A 8 -4.82 -94.10 4.15
C GLU A 8 -5.99 -93.24 3.62
N GLU A 9 -7.20 -93.79 3.55
CA GLU A 9 -8.41 -93.02 3.20
C GLU A 9 -8.83 -92.06 4.31
N ALA A 10 -8.67 -92.45 5.59
CA ALA A 10 -8.91 -91.55 6.71
C ALA A 10 -7.91 -90.37 6.73
N ASP A 11 -6.64 -90.62 6.43
CA ASP A 11 -5.61 -89.58 6.34
C ASP A 11 -5.83 -88.65 5.14
N ARG A 12 -6.28 -89.15 3.98
CA ARG A 12 -6.68 -88.30 2.85
C ARG A 12 -7.89 -87.43 3.15
N ARG A 13 -8.88 -87.95 3.87
CA ARG A 13 -10.04 -87.15 4.31
C ARG A 13 -9.65 -86.09 5.33
N ARG A 14 -8.74 -86.39 6.25
CA ARG A 14 -8.17 -85.41 7.18
C ARG A 14 -7.39 -84.33 6.45
N ALA A 15 -6.54 -84.70 5.49
CA ALA A 15 -5.79 -83.75 4.67
C ALA A 15 -6.71 -82.82 3.85
N GLN A 16 -7.79 -83.36 3.26
CA GLN A 16 -8.78 -82.56 2.54
C GLN A 16 -9.55 -81.62 3.48
N GLN A 17 -9.91 -82.08 4.68
CA GLN A 17 -10.56 -81.24 5.69
C GLN A 17 -9.63 -80.12 6.20
N GLU A 18 -8.34 -80.42 6.41
CA GLU A 18 -7.33 -79.44 6.80
C GLU A 18 -7.07 -78.40 5.70
N GLU A 19 -7.06 -78.81 4.43
CA GLU A 19 -6.88 -77.92 3.28
C GLU A 19 -8.10 -77.00 3.07
N GLU A 20 -9.32 -77.54 3.19
CA GLU A 20 -10.55 -76.73 3.16
C GLU A 20 -10.64 -75.76 4.35
N GLU A 21 -10.25 -76.19 5.55
CA GLU A 21 -10.22 -75.34 6.74
C GLU A 21 -9.18 -74.22 6.58
N LYS A 22 -8.00 -74.53 6.01
CA LYS A 22 -6.96 -73.55 5.71
C LYS A 22 -7.40 -72.56 4.64
N ALA A 23 -7.99 -73.01 3.54
CA ALA A 23 -8.52 -72.12 2.49
C ALA A 23 -9.62 -71.20 3.04
N ARG A 24 -10.51 -71.73 3.88
CA ARG A 24 -11.58 -70.94 4.53
C ARG A 24 -11.02 -69.93 5.53
N ARG A 25 -9.92 -70.25 6.21
CA ARG A 25 -9.20 -69.34 7.11
C ARG A 25 -8.50 -68.23 6.33
N GLU A 26 -7.78 -68.57 5.27
CA GLU A 26 -7.13 -67.60 4.38
C GLU A 26 -8.15 -66.66 3.73
N GLN A 27 -9.30 -67.16 3.29
CA GLN A 27 -10.37 -66.32 2.75
C GLN A 27 -10.92 -65.33 3.79
N ARG A 28 -11.11 -65.77 5.05
CA ARG A 28 -11.53 -64.88 6.14
C ARG A 28 -10.48 -63.83 6.47
N GLU A 29 -9.21 -64.21 6.50
CA GLU A 29 -8.08 -63.30 6.73
C GLU A 29 -7.95 -62.26 5.60
N GLN A 30 -8.20 -62.65 4.35
CA GLN A 30 -8.24 -61.73 3.21
C GLN A 30 -9.42 -60.76 3.26
N GLU A 31 -10.62 -61.25 3.57
CA GLU A 31 -11.82 -60.41 3.74
C GLU A 31 -11.66 -59.41 4.89
N GLU A 32 -11.08 -59.85 6.02
CA GLU A 32 -10.79 -58.98 7.16
C GLU A 32 -9.73 -57.92 6.81
N ALA A 33 -8.65 -58.32 6.13
CA ALA A 33 -7.62 -57.40 5.67
C ALA A 33 -8.16 -56.37 4.66
N GLU A 34 -9.05 -56.77 3.75
CA GLU A 34 -9.70 -55.86 2.81
C GLU A 34 -10.64 -54.88 3.51
N ARG A 35 -11.41 -55.36 4.50
CA ARG A 35 -12.26 -54.49 5.35
C ARG A 35 -11.44 -53.46 6.10
N LEU A 36 -10.33 -53.88 6.72
CA LEU A 36 -9.42 -52.98 7.44
C LEU A 36 -8.79 -51.93 6.50
N ARG A 37 -8.42 -52.31 5.27
CA ARG A 37 -7.90 -51.36 4.27
C ARG A 37 -8.95 -50.32 3.86
N LYS A 38 -10.19 -50.76 3.56
CA LYS A 38 -11.28 -49.85 3.20
C LYS A 38 -11.65 -48.90 4.34
N GLU A 39 -11.62 -49.38 5.58
CA GLU A 39 -11.87 -48.57 6.76
C GLU A 39 -10.76 -47.53 6.98
N ALA A 40 -9.48 -47.94 6.86
CA ALA A 40 -8.34 -47.03 6.95
C ALA A 40 -8.35 -45.97 5.83
N GLU A 41 -8.68 -46.34 4.60
CA GLU A 41 -8.79 -45.39 3.48
C GLU A 41 -9.93 -44.38 3.70
N LYS A 42 -11.08 -44.85 4.20
CA LYS A 42 -12.21 -43.97 4.54
C LYS A 42 -11.83 -42.98 5.64
N LEU A 43 -11.18 -43.44 6.71
CA LEU A 43 -10.70 -42.58 7.80
C LEU A 43 -9.67 -41.56 7.31
N ALA A 44 -8.71 -41.98 6.49
CA ALA A 44 -7.70 -41.08 5.92
C ALA A 44 -8.33 -40.02 5.02
N ARG A 45 -9.34 -40.38 4.22
CA ARG A 45 -10.08 -39.43 3.39
C ARG A 45 -10.90 -38.44 4.23
N GLU A 46 -11.61 -38.92 5.24
CA GLU A 46 -12.39 -38.06 6.14
C GLU A 46 -11.48 -37.09 6.92
N GLU A 47 -10.31 -37.56 7.39
CA GLU A 47 -9.32 -36.71 8.04
C GLU A 47 -8.72 -35.68 7.08
N HIS A 48 -8.37 -36.08 5.86
CA HIS A 48 -7.87 -35.15 4.84
C HIS A 48 -8.92 -34.09 4.49
N GLU A 49 -10.18 -34.48 4.27
CA GLU A 49 -11.28 -33.55 4.00
C GLU A 49 -11.51 -32.60 5.19
N ARG A 50 -11.39 -33.07 6.44
CA ARG A 50 -11.46 -32.23 7.64
C ARG A 50 -10.35 -31.19 7.67
N LEU A 51 -9.10 -31.61 7.44
CA LEU A 51 -7.92 -30.72 7.43
C LEU A 51 -8.03 -29.65 6.32
N VAL A 52 -8.47 -30.04 5.12
CA VAL A 52 -8.67 -29.10 4.01
C VAL A 52 -9.76 -28.07 4.34
N ARG A 53 -10.86 -28.49 4.96
CA ARG A 53 -11.93 -27.56 5.38
C ARG A 53 -11.46 -26.59 6.45
N GLU A 54 -10.72 -27.08 7.46
CA GLU A 54 -10.17 -26.25 8.52
C GLU A 54 -9.16 -25.23 7.98
N GLU A 55 -8.27 -25.64 7.07
CA GLU A 55 -7.32 -24.73 6.43
C GLU A 55 -8.04 -23.68 5.56
N ALA A 56 -9.07 -24.08 4.82
CA ALA A 56 -9.89 -23.17 4.02
C ALA A 56 -10.63 -22.15 4.90
N GLU A 57 -11.19 -22.59 6.04
CA GLU A 57 -11.84 -21.69 7.00
C GLU A 57 -10.85 -20.71 7.62
N ARG A 58 -9.64 -21.19 8.00
CA ARG A 58 -8.58 -20.32 8.53
C ARG A 58 -8.17 -19.26 7.51
N LYS A 59 -7.90 -19.66 6.26
CA LYS A 59 -7.56 -18.71 5.18
C LYS A 59 -8.69 -17.72 4.91
N ALA A 60 -9.95 -18.18 4.93
CA ALA A 60 -11.09 -17.30 4.75
C ALA A 60 -11.24 -16.28 5.89
N ARG A 61 -10.97 -16.68 7.13
CA ARG A 61 -10.96 -15.81 8.31
C ARG A 61 -9.84 -14.77 8.22
N GLU A 62 -8.61 -15.21 7.93
CA GLU A 62 -7.45 -14.34 7.74
C GLU A 62 -7.70 -13.32 6.61
N ALA A 63 -8.26 -13.76 5.47
CA ALA A 63 -8.60 -12.87 4.37
C ALA A 63 -9.66 -11.83 4.74
N ARG A 64 -10.69 -12.22 5.52
CA ARG A 64 -11.70 -11.28 6.04
C ARG A 64 -11.09 -10.27 7.01
N GLU A 65 -10.26 -10.73 7.94
CA GLU A 65 -9.58 -9.85 8.90
C GLU A 65 -8.66 -8.86 8.19
N GLN A 66 -7.94 -9.30 7.15
CA GLN A 66 -7.12 -8.42 6.30
C GLN A 66 -7.97 -7.39 5.55
N GLN A 67 -9.07 -7.81 4.91
CA GLN A 67 -9.98 -6.89 4.22
C GLN A 67 -10.59 -5.86 5.17
N GLU A 68 -11.02 -6.28 6.35
CA GLU A 68 -11.55 -5.36 7.37
C GLU A 68 -10.47 -4.39 7.88
N ALA A 69 -9.25 -4.86 8.09
CA ALA A 69 -8.14 -4.01 8.51
C ALA A 69 -7.78 -2.98 7.43
N GLU A 70 -7.76 -3.38 6.16
CA GLU A 70 -7.52 -2.49 5.02
C GLU A 70 -8.65 -1.46 4.87
N ALA A 71 -9.91 -1.89 4.97
CA ALA A 71 -11.06 -0.98 4.94
C ALA A 71 -11.03 0.02 6.10
N ARG A 72 -10.65 -0.42 7.32
CA ARG A 72 -10.45 0.48 8.46
C ARG A 72 -9.34 1.49 8.21
N ARG A 73 -8.20 1.05 7.64
CA ARG A 73 -7.07 1.91 7.29
C ARG A 73 -7.46 2.94 6.23
N LEU A 74 -8.18 2.53 5.18
CA LEU A 74 -8.64 3.41 4.12
C LEU A 74 -9.62 4.46 4.65
N ASN A 75 -10.59 4.04 5.47
CA ASN A 75 -11.54 4.98 6.10
C ASN A 75 -10.84 5.99 7.01
N ALA A 76 -9.87 5.54 7.81
CA ALA A 76 -9.07 6.43 8.65
C ALA A 76 -8.28 7.45 7.81
N TYR A 77 -7.68 7.00 6.71
CA TYR A 77 -7.00 7.89 5.76
C TYR A 77 -7.93 8.91 5.12
N ILE A 78 -9.11 8.50 4.62
CA ILE A 78 -10.08 9.41 3.99
C ILE A 78 -10.49 10.52 4.98
N LEU A 79 -10.76 10.15 6.23
CA LEU A 79 -11.09 11.11 7.28
C LEU A 79 -9.91 12.06 7.57
N ALA A 80 -8.70 11.53 7.72
CA ALA A 80 -7.51 12.32 7.99
C ALA A 80 -7.18 13.29 6.83
N ALA A 81 -7.28 12.81 5.57
CA ALA A 81 -7.08 13.62 4.37
C ALA A 81 -8.13 14.73 4.27
N ALA A 82 -9.39 14.44 4.55
CA ALA A 82 -10.45 15.45 4.58
C ALA A 82 -10.21 16.51 5.67
N MET A 83 -9.74 16.10 6.86
CA MET A 83 -9.38 17.02 7.94
C MET A 83 -8.21 17.94 7.57
N GLU A 84 -7.16 17.39 6.95
CA GLU A 84 -6.01 18.18 6.49
C GLU A 84 -6.39 19.13 5.35
N ALA A 85 -7.19 18.67 4.39
CA ALA A 85 -7.72 19.51 3.32
C ALA A 85 -8.56 20.67 3.89
N GLU A 86 -9.38 20.41 4.90
CA GLU A 86 -10.15 21.43 5.60
C GLU A 86 -9.26 22.43 6.34
N ARG A 87 -8.19 21.95 6.98
CA ARG A 87 -7.20 22.79 7.65
C ARG A 87 -6.54 23.75 6.65
N CYS A 88 -6.11 23.23 5.50
CA CYS A 88 -5.53 24.04 4.42
C CYS A 88 -6.56 25.04 3.88
N ARG A 89 -7.81 24.63 3.67
CA ARG A 89 -8.91 25.52 3.23
C ARG A 89 -9.15 26.68 4.21
N LYS A 90 -9.14 26.40 5.51
CA LYS A 90 -9.28 27.42 6.57
C LYS A 90 -8.10 28.38 6.60
N ARG A 91 -6.87 27.88 6.48
CA ARG A 91 -5.65 28.70 6.35
C ARG A 91 -5.77 29.66 5.16
N ASP A 92 -6.25 29.15 4.03
CA ASP A 92 -6.28 29.88 2.76
C ASP A 92 -7.56 30.71 2.55
N VAL A 93 -8.47 30.75 3.53
CA VAL A 93 -9.75 31.46 3.42
C VAL A 93 -9.55 32.94 3.11
N LYS A 94 -8.49 33.56 3.65
CA LYS A 94 -8.12 34.96 3.37
C LYS A 94 -7.78 35.16 1.88
N CYS A 95 -7.13 34.18 1.26
CA CYS A 95 -6.80 34.21 -0.16
C CYS A 95 -8.05 34.15 -1.04
N LYS A 96 -9.11 33.45 -0.58
CA LYS A 96 -10.41 33.39 -1.25
C LYS A 96 -11.19 34.69 -1.12
N ILE A 97 -11.29 35.26 0.09
CA ILE A 97 -12.05 36.49 0.35
C ILE A 97 -11.49 37.65 -0.48
N PHE A 98 -10.17 37.71 -0.63
CA PHE A 98 -9.50 38.76 -1.39
C PHE A 98 -8.97 38.28 -2.75
N ALA A 99 -9.66 37.33 -3.40
CA ALA A 99 -9.21 36.75 -4.67
C ALA A 99 -9.04 37.81 -5.77
N ALA A 100 -9.91 38.82 -5.83
CA ALA A 100 -9.81 39.93 -6.78
C ALA A 100 -8.57 40.84 -6.54
N GLN A 101 -7.94 40.72 -5.37
CA GLN A 101 -6.75 41.46 -4.98
C GLN A 101 -5.52 40.54 -4.88
N TRP A 102 -5.55 39.37 -5.54
CA TRP A 102 -4.42 38.46 -5.54
C TRP A 102 -3.30 39.03 -6.41
N THR A 103 -2.20 39.45 -5.76
CA THR A 103 -1.04 40.06 -6.42
C THR A 103 0.20 39.17 -6.27
N PRO A 104 1.25 39.37 -7.08
CA PRO A 104 2.51 38.65 -6.90
C PRO A 104 3.09 38.76 -5.48
N LEU A 105 2.96 39.92 -4.84
CA LEU A 105 3.40 40.13 -3.46
C LEU A 105 2.63 39.25 -2.47
N ARG A 106 1.31 39.06 -2.67
CA ARG A 106 0.50 38.18 -1.82
C ARG A 106 0.79 36.70 -2.06
N SER A 107 1.00 36.31 -3.32
CA SER A 107 1.45 34.96 -3.68
C SER A 107 2.80 34.65 -3.02
N LEU A 108 3.75 35.59 -3.07
CA LEU A 108 5.03 35.47 -2.38
C LEU A 108 4.88 35.33 -0.86
N GLN A 109 4.03 36.14 -0.23
CA GLN A 109 3.79 36.06 1.22
C GLN A 109 3.18 34.71 1.59
N TRP A 110 2.15 34.26 0.87
CA TRP A 110 1.54 32.95 1.07
C TRP A 110 2.56 31.83 0.92
N PHE A 111 3.38 31.85 -0.14
CA PHE A 111 4.42 30.86 -0.37
C PHE A 111 5.41 30.80 0.81
N LYS A 112 5.82 31.95 1.37
CA LYS A 112 6.70 32.00 2.55
C LYS A 112 6.01 31.41 3.79
N ASP A 113 4.77 31.79 4.06
CA ASP A 113 4.03 31.35 5.25
C ASP A 113 3.78 29.83 5.22
N VAL A 114 3.28 29.32 4.09
CA VAL A 114 3.03 27.88 3.90
C VAL A 114 4.34 27.09 3.85
N SER A 115 5.44 27.70 3.37
CA SER A 115 6.75 27.06 3.40
C SER A 115 7.24 26.76 4.82
N VAL A 116 7.01 27.67 5.77
CA VAL A 116 7.38 27.46 7.18
C VAL A 116 6.53 26.33 7.77
N GLU A 117 5.23 26.37 7.53
CA GLU A 117 4.29 25.34 7.99
C GLU A 117 4.63 23.95 7.42
N PHE A 118 4.86 23.86 6.12
CA PHE A 118 5.19 22.62 5.43
C PHE A 118 6.49 21.99 5.94
N GLU A 119 7.50 22.81 6.27
CA GLU A 119 8.76 22.32 6.84
C GLU A 119 8.64 21.91 8.30
N GLY A 120 7.77 22.58 9.07
CA GLY A 120 7.50 22.24 10.48
C GLY A 120 6.55 21.07 10.68
N THR A 121 5.72 20.75 9.68
CA THR A 121 4.69 19.70 9.78
C THR A 121 5.31 18.30 9.68
N LYS A 122 4.93 17.42 10.62
CA LYS A 122 5.26 15.99 10.57
C LYS A 122 4.08 15.25 9.96
N PHE A 123 4.10 15.10 8.64
CA PHE A 123 3.08 14.32 7.94
C PHE A 123 3.12 12.85 8.38
N CYS A 124 1.95 12.25 8.57
CA CYS A 124 1.76 10.86 9.02
C CYS A 124 0.35 10.38 8.66
N ASP A 125 -0.01 9.16 9.05
CA ASP A 125 -1.33 8.57 8.73
C ASP A 125 -2.53 9.39 9.25
N THR A 126 -2.36 10.14 10.35
CA THR A 126 -3.41 11.02 10.92
C THR A 126 -3.38 12.44 10.38
N GLN A 127 -2.31 12.81 9.67
CA GLN A 127 -2.17 14.09 8.98
C GLN A 127 -1.41 13.85 7.67
N PRO A 128 -2.08 13.24 6.68
CA PRO A 128 -1.42 12.88 5.43
C PRO A 128 -1.11 14.13 4.61
N LEU A 129 -0.14 14.04 3.72
CA LEU A 129 0.14 15.11 2.78
C LEU A 129 -1.07 15.31 1.85
N THR A 130 -1.52 16.55 1.70
CA THR A 130 -2.51 16.93 0.69
C THR A 130 -1.92 17.96 -0.27
N PHE A 131 -2.55 18.15 -1.44
CA PHE A 131 -2.13 19.18 -2.40
C PHE A 131 -2.01 20.57 -1.77
N GLY A 132 -2.98 20.97 -0.94
CA GLY A 132 -2.99 22.26 -0.26
C GLY A 132 -1.93 22.41 0.83
N SER A 133 -1.33 21.32 1.29
CA SER A 133 -0.28 21.35 2.31
C SER A 133 1.06 21.83 1.74
N VAL A 134 1.26 21.73 0.42
CA VAL A 134 2.53 22.05 -0.26
C VAL A 134 2.55 23.52 -0.70
N PRO A 135 3.64 24.27 -0.45
CA PRO A 135 3.77 25.67 -0.87
C PRO A 135 4.11 25.77 -2.37
N TRP A 136 3.18 25.48 -3.25
CA TRP A 136 3.44 25.53 -4.71
C TRP A 136 3.82 26.95 -5.16
N PRO A 137 4.95 27.16 -5.87
CA PRO A 137 5.38 28.48 -6.33
C PRO A 137 4.55 28.94 -7.54
N LEU A 138 3.29 29.33 -7.30
CA LEU A 138 2.34 29.73 -8.33
C LEU A 138 1.82 31.15 -8.10
N LEU A 139 1.56 31.88 -9.19
CA LEU A 139 0.85 33.16 -9.13
C LEU A 139 -0.66 33.00 -8.99
N THR A 140 -1.20 31.81 -9.24
CA THR A 140 -2.61 31.46 -9.02
C THR A 140 -2.90 31.35 -7.52
N PRO A 141 -4.03 31.85 -7.01
CA PRO A 141 -4.37 31.69 -5.60
C PRO A 141 -4.62 30.21 -5.25
N PRO A 142 -4.25 29.77 -4.03
CA PRO A 142 -4.22 28.35 -3.66
C PRO A 142 -5.57 27.64 -3.74
N HIS A 143 -6.69 28.36 -3.56
CA HIS A 143 -8.04 27.80 -3.65
C HIS A 143 -8.51 27.53 -5.10
N LYS A 144 -7.74 27.97 -6.10
CA LYS A 144 -7.98 27.71 -7.52
C LYS A 144 -6.92 26.82 -8.15
N ALA A 145 -5.77 26.68 -7.49
CA ALA A 145 -4.68 25.87 -7.98
C ALA A 145 -5.04 24.38 -7.90
N THR A 146 -4.67 23.65 -8.93
CA THR A 146 -4.79 22.21 -9.08
C THR A 146 -3.43 21.63 -9.48
N PRO A 147 -3.23 20.31 -9.36
CA PRO A 147 -1.99 19.67 -9.83
C PRO A 147 -1.66 19.98 -11.30
N ASP A 148 -2.68 20.11 -12.15
CA ASP A 148 -2.51 20.36 -13.58
C ASP A 148 -2.02 21.79 -13.89
N ASP A 149 -2.18 22.74 -12.96
CA ASP A 149 -1.66 24.10 -13.08
C ASP A 149 -0.15 24.19 -12.80
N ILE A 150 0.48 23.09 -12.39
CA ILE A 150 1.90 23.03 -12.07
C ILE A 150 2.67 22.61 -13.31
N ASP A 151 3.02 23.62 -14.10
CA ASP A 151 3.95 23.48 -15.22
C ASP A 151 5.21 24.33 -15.02
N TRP A 152 6.16 24.15 -15.93
CA TRP A 152 7.43 24.86 -15.90
C TRP A 152 7.27 26.39 -15.98
N GLY A 153 6.39 26.87 -16.87
CA GLY A 153 6.17 28.29 -17.10
C GLY A 153 5.51 28.99 -15.91
N ALA A 154 4.58 28.32 -15.22
CA ALA A 154 3.93 28.84 -14.02
C ALA A 154 4.93 29.05 -12.87
N VAL A 155 5.86 28.11 -12.69
CA VAL A 155 6.93 28.20 -11.69
C VAL A 155 7.90 29.33 -12.04
N GLU A 156 8.36 29.41 -13.29
CA GLU A 156 9.23 30.49 -13.74
C GLU A 156 8.58 31.87 -13.60
N ALA A 157 7.30 32.00 -13.94
CA ALA A 157 6.55 33.24 -13.80
C ALA A 157 6.47 33.70 -12.34
N PHE A 158 6.25 32.78 -11.39
CA PHE A 158 6.28 33.09 -9.96
C PHE A 158 7.65 33.64 -9.52
N PHE A 159 8.74 32.99 -9.91
CA PHE A 159 10.08 33.42 -9.53
C PHE A 159 10.51 34.72 -10.22
N ALA A 160 10.11 34.94 -11.48
CA ALA A 160 10.34 36.18 -12.19
C ALA A 160 9.62 37.36 -11.49
N ALA A 161 8.35 37.16 -11.11
CA ALA A 161 7.60 38.17 -10.38
C ALA A 161 8.18 38.43 -8.99
N THR A 162 8.59 37.37 -8.28
CA THR A 162 9.21 37.44 -6.95
C THR A 162 10.51 38.26 -6.99
N LYS A 163 11.33 38.11 -8.04
CA LYS A 163 12.59 38.85 -8.22
C LYS A 163 12.40 40.37 -8.22
N LEU A 164 11.23 40.86 -8.61
CA LEU A 164 10.87 42.27 -8.62
C LEU A 164 10.35 42.78 -7.27
N GLN A 165 10.01 41.88 -6.33
CA GLN A 165 9.40 42.23 -5.04
C GLN A 165 10.39 42.25 -3.87
N VAL A 166 11.60 41.72 -4.04
CA VAL A 166 12.59 41.57 -2.98
C VAL A 166 13.98 41.98 -3.44
N THR A 167 14.89 42.20 -2.49
CA THR A 167 16.30 42.47 -2.80
C THR A 167 16.98 41.25 -3.42
N ALA A 168 18.11 41.45 -4.11
CA ALA A 168 18.88 40.36 -4.72
C ALA A 168 19.33 39.28 -3.69
N SER A 169 19.71 39.71 -2.48
CA SER A 169 20.11 38.81 -1.39
C SER A 169 18.93 37.97 -0.89
N GLU A 170 17.77 38.60 -0.66
CA GLU A 170 16.55 37.90 -0.26
C GLU A 170 16.05 36.95 -1.34
N TYR A 171 16.12 37.36 -2.61
CA TYR A 171 15.76 36.52 -3.74
C TYR A 171 16.62 35.25 -3.79
N LYS A 172 17.95 35.40 -3.69
CA LYS A 172 18.88 34.28 -3.66
C LYS A 172 18.56 33.32 -2.50
N ALA A 173 18.38 33.84 -1.29
CA ALA A 173 18.04 33.03 -0.12
C ALA A 173 16.70 32.30 -0.29
N LEU A 174 15.71 32.93 -0.93
CA LEU A 174 14.41 32.33 -1.21
C LEU A 174 14.53 31.19 -2.22
N VAL A 175 15.21 31.40 -3.34
CA VAL A 175 15.44 30.38 -4.38
C VAL A 175 16.21 29.19 -3.81
N GLU A 176 17.26 29.42 -3.02
CA GLU A 176 18.01 28.34 -2.36
C GLU A 176 17.15 27.50 -1.41
N LYS A 177 16.28 28.15 -0.63
CA LYS A 177 15.34 27.45 0.26
C LYS A 177 14.30 26.66 -0.55
N ALA A 178 13.74 27.25 -1.59
CA ALA A 178 12.77 26.59 -2.46
C ALA A 178 13.38 25.37 -3.17
N HIS A 179 14.57 25.53 -3.77
CA HIS A 179 15.30 24.43 -4.43
C HIS A 179 15.53 23.24 -3.47
N ARG A 180 16.01 23.51 -2.25
CA ARG A 180 16.16 22.46 -1.24
C ARG A 180 14.81 21.83 -0.83
N ARG A 181 13.75 22.64 -0.73
CA ARG A 181 12.41 22.18 -0.30
C ARG A 181 11.78 21.22 -1.29
N PHE A 182 11.93 21.48 -2.58
CA PHE A 182 11.38 20.65 -3.66
C PHE A 182 12.33 19.55 -4.14
N HIS A 183 13.52 19.43 -3.54
CA HIS A 183 14.47 18.38 -3.91
C HIS A 183 13.86 16.99 -3.69
N PRO A 184 13.88 16.08 -4.70
CA PRO A 184 13.27 14.75 -4.58
C PRO A 184 13.82 13.94 -3.40
N ASP A 185 15.13 14.00 -3.14
CA ASP A 185 15.72 13.30 -1.98
C ASP A 185 15.17 13.81 -0.64
N LYS A 186 14.86 15.12 -0.52
CA LYS A 186 14.30 15.68 0.71
C LYS A 186 12.87 15.18 0.93
N TRP A 187 12.09 15.05 -0.12
CA TRP A 187 10.73 14.49 -0.06
C TRP A 187 10.76 13.01 0.32
N ARG A 188 11.66 12.23 -0.31
CA ARG A 188 11.89 10.82 0.02
C ARG A 188 12.36 10.62 1.47
N ALA A 189 13.34 11.40 1.92
CA ALA A 189 13.86 11.31 3.29
C ALA A 189 12.81 11.67 4.36
N ARG A 190 11.86 12.55 4.02
CA ARG A 190 10.72 12.89 4.89
C ARG A 190 9.53 11.92 4.77
N GLY A 191 9.59 10.94 3.86
CA GLY A 191 8.50 10.00 3.62
C GLY A 191 7.17 10.67 3.23
N LEU A 192 7.21 11.85 2.61
CA LEU A 192 6.01 12.68 2.41
C LEU A 192 4.93 11.94 1.61
N LEU A 193 5.32 11.34 0.50
CA LEU A 193 4.41 10.62 -0.41
C LEU A 193 3.91 9.30 0.18
N ASN A 194 4.60 8.72 1.17
CA ASN A 194 4.19 7.49 1.85
C ASN A 194 2.92 7.69 2.68
N THR A 195 2.59 8.94 3.02
CA THR A 195 1.37 9.29 3.77
C THR A 195 0.12 9.35 2.91
N VAL A 196 0.27 9.33 1.57
CA VAL A 196 -0.82 9.43 0.60
C VAL A 196 -1.21 8.03 0.15
N LEU A 197 -2.38 7.52 0.55
CA LEU A 197 -2.86 6.19 0.13
C LEU A 197 -3.50 6.19 -1.26
N ASP A 198 -4.00 7.34 -1.71
CA ASP A 198 -4.51 7.51 -3.07
C ASP A 198 -3.34 7.52 -4.05
N GLU A 199 -3.24 6.47 -4.88
CA GLU A 199 -2.13 6.29 -5.80
C GLU A 199 -2.10 7.35 -6.91
N ASP A 200 -3.26 7.74 -7.42
CA ASP A 200 -3.37 8.76 -8.46
C ASP A 200 -2.91 10.12 -7.93
N LEU A 201 -3.40 10.50 -6.74
CA LEU A 201 -2.96 11.72 -6.07
C LEU A 201 -1.46 11.67 -5.74
N ARG A 202 -0.94 10.53 -5.27
CA ARG A 202 0.48 10.37 -4.95
C ARG A 202 1.34 10.63 -6.20
N GLN A 203 0.96 10.03 -7.33
CA GLN A 203 1.68 10.21 -8.59
C GLN A 203 1.60 11.66 -9.09
N GLN A 204 0.43 12.31 -8.96
CA GLN A 204 0.26 13.72 -9.30
C GLN A 204 1.18 14.63 -8.45
N LEU A 205 1.24 14.40 -7.14
CA LEU A 205 2.08 15.18 -6.22
C LEU A 205 3.57 14.97 -6.51
N GLU A 206 3.98 13.74 -6.80
CA GLU A 206 5.35 13.43 -7.18
C GLU A 206 5.75 14.14 -8.48
N ASN A 207 4.91 14.05 -9.51
CA ASN A 207 5.14 14.68 -10.81
C ASN A 207 5.22 16.21 -10.67
N ALA A 208 4.27 16.82 -9.98
CA ALA A 208 4.27 18.25 -9.68
C ALA A 208 5.53 18.67 -8.90
N GLY A 209 5.93 17.91 -7.88
CA GLY A 209 7.15 18.15 -7.12
C GLY A 209 8.40 18.11 -8.00
N ASN A 210 8.49 17.13 -8.91
CA ASN A 210 9.58 16.99 -9.87
C ASN A 210 9.63 18.14 -10.88
N ILE A 211 8.49 18.57 -11.42
CA ILE A 211 8.41 19.73 -12.33
C ILE A 211 8.94 20.98 -11.62
N VAL A 212 8.47 21.24 -10.40
CA VAL A 212 8.94 22.39 -9.61
C VAL A 212 10.44 22.30 -9.33
N ALA A 213 10.93 21.13 -8.94
CA ALA A 213 12.36 20.93 -8.70
C ALA A 213 13.21 21.25 -9.93
N GLN A 214 12.82 20.71 -11.09
CA GLN A 214 13.51 20.90 -12.36
C GLN A 214 13.46 22.36 -12.84
N ALA A 215 12.30 23.01 -12.71
CA ALA A 215 12.14 24.42 -13.10
C ALA A 215 12.95 25.37 -12.19
N ILE A 216 13.10 25.06 -10.90
CA ILE A 216 13.90 25.88 -9.98
C ILE A 216 15.41 25.70 -10.20
N THR A 217 15.88 24.53 -10.63
CA THR A 217 17.32 24.26 -10.80
C THR A 217 18.06 25.32 -11.63
N PRO A 218 17.65 25.69 -12.87
CA PRO A 218 18.35 26.72 -13.64
C PRO A 218 18.30 28.09 -12.98
N ILE A 219 17.17 28.47 -12.36
CA ILE A 219 17.02 29.73 -11.61
C ILE A 219 18.01 29.78 -10.45
N TRP A 220 18.15 28.68 -9.72
CA TRP A 220 19.10 28.56 -8.61
C TRP A 220 20.55 28.65 -9.08
N LEU A 221 20.92 27.97 -10.17
CA LEU A 221 22.26 28.06 -10.75
C LEU A 221 22.59 29.51 -11.16
N GLU A 222 21.63 30.24 -11.74
CA GLU A 222 21.79 31.65 -12.09
C GLU A 222 22.08 32.53 -10.84
N THR A 223 21.36 32.29 -9.74
CA THR A 223 21.62 33.04 -8.48
C THR A 223 22.98 32.76 -7.86
N LYS A 224 23.62 31.64 -8.21
CA LYS A 224 24.99 31.32 -7.78
C LYS A 224 26.04 31.95 -8.69
N ALA A 225 25.83 31.93 -10.01
CA ALA A 225 26.78 32.47 -10.99
C ALA A 225 26.95 34.00 -10.92
N ARG A 226 25.97 34.71 -10.37
CA ARG A 226 25.99 36.17 -10.18
C ARG A 226 26.67 36.62 -8.86
N THR A 227 27.35 35.70 -8.17
CA THR A 227 28.16 35.97 -6.96
C THR A 227 29.63 35.86 -7.29
#